data_AF-A0A7V9SJ82-F1
#
_entry.id   AF-A0A7V9SJ82-F1
#
_cell.length_a   1.000
_cell.length_b   1.000
_cell.length_c   1.000
_cell.angle_alpha   90.00
_cell.angle_beta   90.00
_cell.angle_gamma   90.00
#
_symmetry.space_group_name_H-M   'P 1'
#
loop_
_entity.id
_entity.type
_entity.pdbx_description
1 polymer ?
#
loop_
_entity_poly.entity_id
_entity_poly.type
_entity_poly.pdbx_seq_one_letter_code
_entity_poly.pdbx_strand_id
1 'polypeptide(L)'
;MAMALARKERQIAEALHATLGLLLTATAQPPGTPEGVGPFSPGPPPMGPAVPGQAFDVRTTFTSRSPVSLSSTRVTVESRETGGGWRITGAPAERTAQPNTPIATTFSVTVPQNAPPTRPHFSRRSIQEALYTVSDGAPFHRPSAPAPLEAVARYTLGGVMFELRRPLTIIESTAPFGQNVWPLTVVPAIAISLSPARAVAPLNAASRTVKLTAEVLNNVSGTSEGTLRLEVPEGWKVTPASHAFVFSRAGERGSFGFDISMPALEDRDYRIEAVASTAGREYREGYSTIRHRDLETKYLYRDAVASVRGIDVVVAPRLKVGYVMGVGDDVPAGLAQLGVEVHLLTEGDLATGDLGPFDAIMTGTRAYAVREDLKTYNRRLLDYVRDGGNLIVLYNTQEFVPDLHAPYPGALPRTAEEVSEEDSPVEILVPGHPVFTTPNRITQADFAGWVEQRGSKFWTAWDSRYTPPLATWDTGQAPQQGGWLHARYGKGHYTYFAYAFHRQLPYGVPGAYRLLANLLSLQR
;
A
#
# COMPACT_ATOMS: atom_id res chain seq x y z
N MET A 1 -8.58 39.86 19.13
CA MET A 1 -8.54 41.00 18.18
C MET A 1 -7.50 40.79 17.07
N ALA A 2 -6.23 40.50 17.39
CA ALA A 2 -5.16 40.28 16.40
C ALA A 2 -5.45 39.18 15.34
N MET A 3 -5.99 38.02 15.75
CA MET A 3 -6.40 36.96 14.81
C MET A 3 -7.52 37.40 13.85
N ALA A 4 -8.43 38.27 14.29
CA ALA A 4 -9.52 38.77 13.45
C ALA A 4 -9.00 39.78 12.41
N LEU A 5 -8.04 40.64 12.81
CA LEU A 5 -7.38 41.59 11.90
C LEU A 5 -6.55 40.86 10.84
N ALA A 6 -5.70 39.91 11.23
CA ALA A 6 -4.92 39.11 10.28
C ALA A 6 -5.79 38.31 9.28
N ARG A 7 -6.98 37.88 9.72
CA ARG A 7 -7.97 37.26 8.83
C ARG A 7 -8.53 38.29 7.84
N LYS A 8 -8.87 39.50 8.29
CA LYS A 8 -9.38 40.58 7.44
C LYS A 8 -8.33 41.06 6.44
N GLU A 9 -7.08 41.23 6.84
CA GLU A 9 -5.97 41.54 5.94
C GLU A 9 -5.84 40.51 4.82
N ARG A 10 -5.92 39.22 5.16
CA ARG A 10 -5.89 38.15 4.16
C ARG A 10 -7.08 38.19 3.22
N GLN A 11 -8.29 38.38 3.74
CA GLN A 11 -9.50 38.49 2.92
C GLN A 11 -9.43 39.69 1.96
N ILE A 12 -8.91 40.83 2.43
CA ILE A 12 -8.70 42.02 1.60
C ILE A 12 -7.64 41.74 0.53
N ALA A 13 -6.51 41.12 0.89
CA ALA A 13 -5.47 40.76 -0.07
C ALA A 13 -5.98 39.77 -1.12
N GLU A 14 -6.75 38.75 -0.74
CA GLU A 14 -7.37 37.79 -1.67
C GLU A 14 -8.35 38.46 -2.63
N ALA A 15 -9.24 39.32 -2.11
CA ALA A 15 -10.15 40.11 -2.95
C ALA A 15 -9.38 41.02 -3.90
N LEU A 16 -8.34 41.70 -3.41
CA LEU A 16 -7.48 42.56 -4.23
C LEU A 16 -6.78 41.78 -5.34
N HIS A 17 -6.20 40.62 -5.03
CA HIS A 17 -5.56 39.74 -6.02
C HIS A 17 -6.53 39.33 -7.12
N ALA A 18 -7.76 38.99 -6.76
CA ALA A 18 -8.81 38.63 -7.72
C ALA A 18 -9.23 39.82 -8.58
N THR A 19 -9.47 40.99 -7.98
CA THR A 19 -9.88 42.22 -8.70
C THR A 19 -8.79 42.73 -9.64
N LEU A 20 -7.52 42.64 -9.24
CA LEU A 20 -6.39 43.02 -10.09
C LEU A 20 -6.07 41.95 -11.17
N GLY A 21 -6.70 40.78 -11.08
CA GLY A 21 -6.42 39.63 -11.95
C GLY A 21 -4.96 39.19 -11.87
N LEU A 22 -4.38 39.15 -10.66
CA LEU A 22 -2.98 38.76 -10.48
C LEU A 22 -2.80 37.27 -10.73
N LEU A 23 -1.86 36.94 -11.61
CA LEU A 23 -1.40 35.59 -11.85
C LEU A 23 0.05 35.49 -11.43
N LEU A 24 0.35 34.55 -10.52
CA LEU A 24 1.70 34.17 -10.16
C LEU A 24 1.84 32.66 -10.44
N THR A 25 2.82 32.29 -11.27
CA THR A 25 3.21 30.90 -11.48
C THR A 25 4.68 30.71 -11.10
N ALA A 26 5.03 29.50 -10.69
CA ALA A 26 6.37 29.13 -10.29
C ALA A 26 6.62 27.67 -10.66
N THR A 27 7.18 27.44 -11.85
CA THR A 27 7.35 26.10 -12.39
C THR A 27 8.80 25.68 -12.27
N ALA A 28 9.03 24.59 -11.54
CA ALA A 28 10.31 23.92 -11.47
C ALA A 28 10.52 23.09 -12.74
N GLN A 29 11.72 23.19 -13.31
CA GLN A 29 12.11 22.61 -14.59
C GLN A 29 13.58 22.17 -14.55
N PRO A 30 14.01 21.22 -15.41
CA PRO A 30 15.41 20.82 -15.52
C PRO A 30 16.35 22.03 -15.73
N PRO A 31 17.57 22.00 -15.17
CA PRO A 31 18.55 23.07 -15.36
C PRO A 31 18.80 23.39 -16.84
N GLY A 32 18.90 24.68 -17.16
CA GLY A 32 19.22 25.13 -18.53
C GLY A 32 18.08 24.95 -19.53
N THR A 33 16.85 24.70 -19.06
CA THR A 33 15.67 24.66 -19.91
C THR A 33 15.54 25.98 -20.69
N PRO A 34 15.54 25.95 -22.05
CA PRO A 34 15.42 27.16 -22.85
C PRO A 34 14.12 27.91 -22.58
N GLU A 35 14.16 29.24 -22.64
CA GLU A 35 12.92 30.01 -22.59
C GLU A 35 12.08 29.73 -23.83
N GLY A 36 10.91 29.12 -23.60
CA GLY A 36 9.88 29.04 -24.62
C GLY A 36 9.44 30.43 -25.08
N VAL A 37 9.64 30.73 -26.37
CA VAL A 37 9.19 31.97 -27.00
C VAL A 37 8.09 31.65 -28.01
N GLY A 38 6.99 32.41 -27.98
CA GLY A 38 5.90 32.31 -28.95
C GLY A 38 4.75 31.37 -28.57
N PRO A 39 3.63 31.43 -29.31
CA PRO A 39 2.37 30.76 -28.96
C PRO A 39 2.40 29.23 -29.11
N PHE A 40 3.41 28.69 -29.81
CA PHE A 40 3.58 27.25 -30.06
C PHE A 40 4.69 26.63 -29.20
N SER A 41 5.20 27.35 -28.20
CA SER A 41 6.14 26.76 -27.26
C SER A 41 5.46 25.62 -26.49
N PRO A 42 6.04 24.41 -26.45
CA PRO A 42 5.45 23.25 -25.78
C PRO A 42 5.39 23.37 -24.25
N GLY A 43 5.82 24.51 -23.69
CA GLY A 43 5.98 24.71 -22.25
C GLY A 43 7.27 24.08 -21.73
N PRO A 44 7.52 24.17 -20.42
CA PRO A 44 8.68 23.54 -19.82
C PRO A 44 8.54 22.01 -19.85
N PRO A 45 9.64 21.27 -19.98
CA PRO A 45 9.59 19.82 -20.03
C PRO A 45 9.12 19.26 -18.67
N PRO A 46 8.50 18.06 -18.68
CA PRO A 46 8.10 17.42 -17.44
C PRO A 46 9.28 17.17 -16.51
N MET A 47 9.03 17.27 -15.21
CA MET A 47 10.01 16.97 -14.17
C MET A 47 9.36 16.10 -13.11
N GLY A 48 10.08 15.07 -12.67
CA GLY A 48 9.67 14.25 -11.53
C GLY A 48 9.80 15.00 -10.19
N PRO A 49 9.54 14.29 -9.06
CA PRO A 49 9.84 14.84 -7.74
C PRO A 49 11.33 15.16 -7.60
N ALA A 50 11.66 16.12 -6.74
CA ALA A 50 13.04 16.47 -6.46
C ALA A 50 13.67 15.51 -5.45
N VAL A 51 14.99 15.33 -5.51
CA VAL A 51 15.78 14.55 -4.53
C VAL A 51 16.79 15.43 -3.78
N PRO A 52 17.19 15.07 -2.54
CA PRO A 52 18.25 15.78 -1.84
C PRO A 52 19.51 15.98 -2.68
N GLY A 53 20.06 17.20 -2.67
CA GLY A 53 21.22 17.58 -3.46
C GLY A 53 20.96 17.91 -4.93
N GLN A 54 19.75 17.67 -5.46
CA GLN A 54 19.43 17.98 -6.85
C GLN A 54 19.39 19.50 -7.09
N ALA A 55 19.89 19.93 -8.24
CA ALA A 55 19.69 21.28 -8.75
C ALA A 55 18.62 21.29 -9.85
N PHE A 56 17.76 22.31 -9.85
CA PHE A 56 16.76 22.58 -10.87
C PHE A 56 16.54 24.08 -11.02
N ASP A 57 15.97 24.51 -12.14
CA ASP A 57 15.59 25.90 -12.35
C ASP A 57 14.11 26.10 -11.98
N VAL A 58 13.77 27.29 -11.52
CA VAL A 58 12.40 27.71 -11.21
C VAL A 58 12.09 28.94 -12.03
N ARG A 59 11.20 28.80 -12.99
CA ARG A 59 10.68 29.94 -13.75
C ARG A 59 9.47 30.50 -13.04
N THR A 60 9.59 31.73 -12.57
CA THR A 60 8.47 32.49 -12.02
C THR A 60 7.92 33.44 -13.05
N THR A 61 6.60 33.60 -13.08
CA THR A 61 5.92 34.59 -13.93
C THR A 61 4.86 35.30 -13.10
N PHE A 62 4.94 36.62 -13.02
CA PHE A 62 3.93 37.47 -12.40
C PHE A 62 3.28 38.37 -13.45
N THR A 63 1.95 38.33 -13.54
CA THR A 63 1.18 39.16 -14.46
C THR A 63 0.02 39.82 -13.73
N SER A 64 -0.10 41.15 -13.87
CA SER A 64 -1.32 41.88 -13.50
C SER A 64 -2.17 42.09 -14.74
N ARG A 65 -3.46 41.73 -14.70
CA ARG A 65 -4.40 42.00 -15.80
C ARG A 65 -5.08 43.36 -15.67
N SER A 66 -4.90 44.03 -14.54
CA SER A 66 -5.49 45.33 -14.24
C SER A 66 -4.80 46.46 -15.01
N PRO A 67 -5.55 47.51 -15.42
CA PRO A 67 -4.97 48.75 -15.92
C PRO A 67 -4.22 49.55 -14.83
N VAL A 68 -4.40 49.19 -13.55
CA VAL A 68 -3.71 49.83 -12.42
C VAL A 68 -2.29 49.32 -12.30
N SER A 69 -1.31 50.22 -12.35
CA SER A 69 0.11 49.89 -12.19
C SER A 69 0.44 49.48 -10.76
N LEU A 70 1.23 48.41 -10.62
CA LEU A 70 1.77 47.98 -9.32
C LEU A 70 3.24 48.36 -9.25
N SER A 71 3.57 49.25 -8.32
CA SER A 71 4.94 49.70 -8.10
C SER A 71 5.74 48.68 -7.28
N SER A 72 7.07 48.76 -7.35
CA SER A 72 7.98 47.93 -6.54
C SER A 72 7.68 46.43 -6.58
N THR A 73 7.26 45.92 -7.74
CA THR A 73 6.96 44.49 -7.88
C THR A 73 8.27 43.71 -7.94
N ARG A 74 8.44 42.79 -6.99
CA ARG A 74 9.58 41.88 -6.91
C ARG A 74 9.08 40.47 -6.63
N VAL A 75 9.52 39.52 -7.43
CA VAL A 75 9.23 38.10 -7.24
C VAL A 75 10.46 37.40 -6.70
N THR A 76 10.32 36.63 -5.62
CA THR A 76 11.38 35.80 -5.02
C THR A 76 10.89 34.36 -4.90
N VAL A 77 11.83 33.43 -4.70
CA VAL A 77 11.53 32.05 -4.26
C VAL A 77 12.02 31.91 -2.83
N GLU A 78 11.15 31.43 -1.95
CA GLU A 78 11.39 31.36 -0.50
C GLU A 78 10.99 29.99 0.05
N SER A 79 11.75 29.50 1.03
CA SER A 79 11.31 28.38 1.85
C SER A 79 10.49 28.91 3.04
N ARG A 80 9.44 28.18 3.42
CA ARG A 80 8.67 28.49 4.63
C ARG A 80 9.39 28.12 5.92
N GLU A 81 10.32 27.18 5.84
CA GLU A 81 11.14 26.79 6.99
C GLU A 81 12.35 27.74 7.07
N THR A 82 12.36 28.57 8.12
CA THR A 82 13.51 29.43 8.42
C THR A 82 14.72 28.54 8.70
N GLY A 83 15.78 28.68 7.88
CA GLY A 83 16.98 27.85 8.00
C GLY A 83 16.95 26.51 7.27
N GLY A 84 15.95 26.24 6.41
CA GLY A 84 15.80 24.99 5.66
C GLY A 84 16.92 24.64 4.65
N GLY A 85 18.07 25.32 4.68
CA GLY A 85 19.27 24.97 3.90
C GLY A 85 19.18 25.10 2.37
N TRP A 86 18.03 25.53 1.84
CA TRP A 86 17.80 25.67 0.40
C TRP A 86 18.72 26.73 -0.18
N ARG A 87 19.51 26.36 -1.20
CA ARG A 87 20.34 27.33 -1.94
C ARG A 87 19.55 27.83 -3.13
N ILE A 88 19.21 29.11 -3.12
CA ILE A 88 18.42 29.77 -4.17
C ILE A 88 19.26 30.91 -4.71
N THR A 89 19.58 30.87 -6.00
CA THR A 89 20.32 31.92 -6.69
C THR A 89 19.49 32.49 -7.84
N GLY A 90 19.35 33.80 -7.87
CA GLY A 90 18.70 34.54 -8.93
C GLY A 90 18.82 36.04 -8.66
N ALA A 91 18.68 36.86 -9.70
CA ALA A 91 18.75 38.31 -9.59
C ALA A 91 17.34 38.92 -9.78
N PRO A 92 16.47 38.88 -8.75
CA PRO A 92 15.14 39.45 -8.86
C PRO A 92 15.25 40.97 -8.97
N ALA A 93 14.89 41.50 -10.12
CA ALA A 93 14.82 42.95 -10.34
C ALA A 93 13.46 43.48 -9.87
N GLU A 94 13.49 44.62 -9.21
CA GLU A 94 12.28 45.37 -8.91
C GLU A 94 11.77 46.08 -10.17
N ARG A 95 10.48 45.91 -10.47
CA ARG A 95 9.86 46.45 -11.68
C ARG A 95 8.48 47.01 -11.37
N THR A 96 8.02 47.97 -12.17
CA THR A 96 6.61 48.34 -12.20
C THR A 96 5.86 47.34 -13.07
N ALA A 97 4.85 46.67 -12.51
CA ALA A 97 4.02 45.75 -13.27
C ALA A 97 3.07 46.52 -14.18
N GLN A 98 3.26 46.36 -15.50
CA GLN A 98 2.39 46.93 -16.52
C GLN A 98 1.23 45.97 -16.84
N PRO A 99 0.07 46.50 -17.30
CA PRO A 99 -1.08 45.68 -17.63
C PRO A 99 -0.72 44.60 -18.66
N ASN A 100 -1.09 43.35 -18.36
CA ASN A 100 -0.88 42.16 -19.18
C ASN A 100 0.56 41.91 -19.64
N THR A 101 1.55 42.52 -18.98
CA THR A 101 2.97 42.36 -19.30
C THR A 101 3.62 41.48 -18.23
N PRO A 102 4.00 40.23 -18.56
CA PRO A 102 4.57 39.32 -17.57
C PRO A 102 5.95 39.78 -17.08
N ILE A 103 6.15 39.76 -15.78
CA ILE A 103 7.48 39.83 -15.14
C ILE A 103 7.93 38.39 -14.91
N ALA A 104 8.89 37.94 -15.71
CA ALA A 104 9.48 36.62 -15.57
C ALA A 104 10.86 36.69 -14.90
N THR A 105 11.18 35.73 -14.05
CA THR A 105 12.50 35.56 -13.44
C THR A 105 12.78 34.08 -13.24
N THR A 106 13.99 33.65 -13.65
CA THR A 106 14.47 32.29 -13.45
C THR A 106 15.42 32.26 -12.26
N PHE A 107 15.21 31.31 -11.36
CA PHE A 107 16.07 31.04 -10.21
C PHE A 107 16.67 29.65 -10.36
N SER A 108 17.95 29.49 -10.05
CA SER A 108 18.53 28.16 -9.86
C SER A 108 18.41 27.79 -8.38
N VAL A 109 17.86 26.60 -8.13
CA VAL A 109 17.55 26.09 -6.79
C VAL A 109 18.29 24.79 -6.59
N THR A 110 18.94 24.62 -5.45
CA THR A 110 19.54 23.35 -5.01
C THR A 110 18.85 22.85 -3.74
N VAL A 111 18.36 21.62 -3.80
CA VAL A 111 17.76 20.91 -2.67
C VAL A 111 18.83 20.64 -1.61
N PRO A 112 18.59 20.93 -0.32
CA PRO A 112 19.50 20.58 0.76
C PRO A 112 19.84 19.09 0.76
N GLN A 113 21.06 18.73 1.13
CA GLN A 113 21.47 17.32 1.23
C GLN A 113 20.66 16.55 2.28
N ASN A 114 20.23 17.22 3.34
CA ASN A 114 19.41 16.68 4.42
C ASN A 114 17.92 17.05 4.30
N ALA A 115 17.45 17.46 3.11
CA ALA A 115 16.04 17.82 2.93
C ALA A 115 15.14 16.62 3.29
N PRO A 116 14.17 16.79 4.20
CA PRO A 116 13.25 15.71 4.53
C PRO A 116 12.32 15.44 3.34
N PRO A 117 11.91 14.17 3.13
CA PRO A 117 10.88 13.87 2.14
C PRO A 117 9.57 14.61 2.44
N THR A 118 8.85 15.03 1.40
CA THR A 118 7.54 15.65 1.53
C THR A 118 6.51 14.59 1.91
N ARG A 119 6.00 14.67 3.15
CA ARG A 119 5.07 13.69 3.73
C ARG A 119 3.77 14.36 4.16
N PRO A 120 2.65 13.61 4.22
CA PRO A 120 1.49 14.04 4.99
C PRO A 120 1.89 14.36 6.44
N HIS A 121 1.22 15.31 7.06
CA HIS A 121 1.44 15.69 8.47
C HIS A 121 0.77 14.71 9.45
N PHE A 122 0.33 13.56 8.97
CA PHE A 122 -0.27 12.50 9.75
C PHE A 122 0.24 11.15 9.27
N SER A 123 0.46 10.22 10.19
CA SER A 123 0.97 8.89 9.90
C SER A 123 0.44 7.89 10.91
N ARG A 124 0.51 6.61 10.56
CA ARG A 124 0.33 5.49 11.49
C ARG A 124 1.41 4.48 11.21
N ARG A 125 1.94 3.84 12.25
CA ARG A 125 3.03 2.87 12.12
C ARG A 125 2.52 1.46 11.82
N SER A 126 1.29 1.19 12.23
CA SER A 126 0.65 -0.10 12.02
C SER A 126 -0.85 0.03 11.77
N ILE A 127 -1.47 -1.03 11.23
CA ILE A 127 -2.92 -1.06 11.04
C ILE A 127 -3.70 -1.19 12.35
N GLN A 128 -3.05 -1.69 13.42
CA GLN A 128 -3.63 -1.77 14.77
C GLN A 128 -3.75 -0.40 15.45
N GLU A 129 -3.09 0.64 14.93
CA GLU A 129 -3.28 1.99 15.44
C GLU A 129 -4.63 2.52 14.95
N ALA A 130 -5.58 2.67 15.87
CA ALA A 130 -6.93 3.17 15.60
C ALA A 130 -6.96 4.65 15.19
N LEU A 131 -5.90 5.41 15.51
CA LEU A 131 -5.77 6.84 15.24
C LEU A 131 -4.46 7.15 14.52
N TYR A 132 -4.49 8.12 13.62
CA TYR A 132 -3.27 8.69 13.06
C TYR A 132 -2.57 9.58 14.09
N THR A 133 -1.26 9.47 14.16
CA THR A 133 -0.41 10.45 14.83
C THR A 133 -0.24 11.66 13.93
N VAL A 134 -0.61 12.84 14.42
CA VAL A 134 -0.40 14.12 13.72
C VAL A 134 0.96 14.70 14.15
N SER A 135 1.76 15.16 13.18
CA SER A 135 3.06 15.77 13.45
C SER A 135 2.93 17.05 14.28
N ASP A 136 3.87 17.26 15.20
CA ASP A 136 3.91 18.47 16.03
C ASP A 136 4.01 19.74 15.17
N GLY A 137 3.23 20.77 15.52
CA GLY A 137 3.18 22.03 14.76
C GLY A 137 2.46 21.94 13.42
N ALA A 138 1.88 20.79 13.08
CA ALA A 138 1.06 20.66 11.88
C ALA A 138 -0.15 21.60 11.95
N PRO A 139 -0.48 22.30 10.85
CA PRO A 139 -1.69 23.10 10.79
C PRO A 139 -2.91 22.16 10.77
N PHE A 140 -3.53 21.95 11.93
CA PHE A 140 -4.64 21.00 12.18
C PHE A 140 -5.81 21.09 11.18
N HIS A 141 -5.99 22.23 10.51
CA HIS A 141 -7.08 22.45 9.54
C HIS A 141 -6.63 22.49 8.07
N ARG A 142 -5.40 22.07 7.75
CA ARG A 142 -4.96 21.98 6.35
C ARG A 142 -5.02 20.54 5.85
N PRO A 143 -5.52 20.32 4.62
CA PRO A 143 -5.59 18.98 4.04
C PRO A 143 -4.21 18.42 3.65
N SER A 144 -3.19 19.26 3.53
CA SER A 144 -1.84 18.88 3.10
C SER A 144 -0.75 19.61 3.88
N ALA A 145 0.44 19.01 3.91
CA ALA A 145 1.63 19.67 4.40
C ALA A 145 1.95 20.91 3.51
N PRO A 146 2.52 21.99 4.08
CA PRO A 146 2.98 23.12 3.29
C PRO A 146 3.97 22.69 2.20
N ALA A 147 3.91 23.36 1.04
CA ALA A 147 4.93 23.17 0.01
C ALA A 147 6.33 23.56 0.55
N PRO A 148 7.40 22.85 0.16
CA PRO A 148 8.75 23.12 0.64
C PRO A 148 9.28 24.50 0.22
N LEU A 149 8.80 25.00 -0.92
CA LEU A 149 9.14 26.28 -1.50
C LEU A 149 7.90 26.97 -2.05
N GLU A 150 7.90 28.30 -1.98
CA GLU A 150 6.89 29.17 -2.56
C GLU A 150 7.54 30.29 -3.37
N ALA A 151 6.90 30.69 -4.46
CA ALA A 151 7.16 31.97 -5.07
C ALA A 151 6.37 33.06 -4.33
N VAL A 152 7.02 34.19 -4.12
CA VAL A 152 6.49 35.31 -3.34
C VAL A 152 6.63 36.57 -4.17
N ALA A 153 5.50 37.11 -4.63
CA ALA A 153 5.45 38.41 -5.28
C ALA A 153 5.09 39.47 -4.24
N ARG A 154 6.03 40.39 -3.98
CA ARG A 154 5.81 41.59 -3.17
C ARG A 154 5.65 42.77 -4.09
N TYR A 155 4.62 43.58 -3.85
CA TYR A 155 4.30 44.74 -4.68
C TYR A 155 3.61 45.82 -3.85
N THR A 156 3.64 47.05 -4.34
CA THR A 156 3.05 48.21 -3.67
C THR A 156 1.91 48.77 -4.50
N LEU A 157 0.74 48.92 -3.86
CA LEU A 157 -0.44 49.57 -4.41
C LEU A 157 -0.91 50.65 -3.43
N GLY A 158 -1.04 51.90 -3.91
CA GLY A 158 -1.49 53.01 -3.07
C GLY A 158 -0.59 53.25 -1.85
N GLY A 159 0.71 52.97 -1.94
CA GLY A 159 1.67 53.07 -0.84
C GLY A 159 1.64 51.92 0.17
N VAL A 160 0.75 50.93 0.00
CA VAL A 160 0.65 49.75 0.87
C VAL A 160 1.31 48.55 0.18
N MET A 161 2.15 47.83 0.93
CA MET A 161 2.81 46.61 0.46
C MET A 161 1.87 45.40 0.63
N PHE A 162 1.75 44.62 -0.44
CA PHE A 162 1.01 43.37 -0.46
C PHE A 162 1.91 42.21 -0.88
N GLU A 163 1.50 41.00 -0.51
CA GLU A 163 2.23 39.78 -0.79
C GLU A 163 1.30 38.71 -1.38
N LEU A 164 1.69 38.15 -2.52
CA LEU A 164 1.05 37.02 -3.17
C LEU A 164 2.00 35.81 -3.14
N ARG A 165 1.56 34.73 -2.48
CA ARG A 165 2.32 33.48 -2.38
C ARG A 165 1.70 32.38 -3.24
N ARG A 166 2.54 31.60 -3.92
CA ARG A 166 2.15 30.38 -4.64
C ARG A 166 3.16 29.27 -4.44
N PRO A 167 2.72 28.01 -4.24
CA PRO A 167 3.65 26.89 -4.15
C PRO A 167 4.40 26.73 -5.46
N LEU A 168 5.65 26.27 -5.38
CA LEU A 168 6.35 25.80 -6.57
C LEU A 168 5.66 24.55 -7.10
N THR A 169 5.59 24.43 -8.41
CA THR A 169 4.94 23.32 -9.10
C THR A 169 5.85 22.64 -10.09
N ILE A 170 5.64 21.34 -10.32
CA ILE A 170 6.23 20.56 -11.41
C ILE A 170 5.16 20.29 -12.48
N ILE A 171 5.62 20.00 -13.69
CA ILE A 171 4.77 19.46 -14.76
C ILE A 171 5.01 17.96 -14.84
N GLU A 172 3.95 17.16 -14.73
CA GLU A 172 3.97 15.72 -14.89
C GLU A 172 3.18 15.30 -16.14
N SER A 173 3.77 14.49 -17.02
CA SER A 173 3.08 13.94 -18.19
C SER A 173 2.29 12.69 -17.81
N THR A 174 0.98 12.71 -18.09
CA THR A 174 0.05 11.60 -17.85
C THR A 174 -0.61 11.19 -19.16
N ALA A 175 0.04 10.33 -19.95
CA ALA A 175 -0.56 9.84 -21.20
C ALA A 175 -1.77 8.91 -20.92
N PRO A 176 -2.84 8.95 -21.73
CA PRO A 176 -3.08 9.86 -22.86
C PRO A 176 -3.70 11.22 -22.48
N PHE A 177 -3.85 11.52 -21.19
CA PHE A 177 -4.61 12.65 -20.65
C PHE A 177 -3.87 14.00 -20.65
N GLY A 178 -2.63 14.06 -21.13
CA GLY A 178 -1.86 15.30 -21.27
C GLY A 178 -0.92 15.56 -20.09
N GLN A 179 -0.87 16.80 -19.60
CA GLN A 179 0.03 17.25 -18.55
C GLN A 179 -0.75 17.74 -17.34
N ASN A 180 -0.26 17.39 -16.14
CA ASN A 180 -0.78 17.86 -14.88
C ASN A 180 0.25 18.76 -14.18
N VAL A 181 -0.23 19.73 -13.40
CA VAL A 181 0.59 20.66 -12.63
C VAL A 181 0.41 20.34 -11.16
N TRP A 182 1.47 19.89 -10.50
CA TRP A 182 1.43 19.48 -9.10
C TRP A 182 2.42 20.26 -8.26
N PRO A 183 2.16 20.47 -6.96
CA PRO A 183 3.17 21.00 -6.05
C PRO A 183 4.48 20.19 -6.12
N LEU A 184 5.62 20.89 -6.06
CA LEU A 184 6.92 20.25 -5.96
C LEU A 184 6.99 19.44 -4.67
N THR A 185 7.40 18.19 -4.79
CA THR A 185 7.66 17.28 -3.67
C THR A 185 9.13 16.88 -3.64
N VAL A 186 9.63 16.57 -2.45
CA VAL A 186 10.95 15.99 -2.23
C VAL A 186 10.79 14.51 -1.87
N VAL A 187 11.52 13.63 -2.55
CA VAL A 187 11.56 12.18 -2.29
C VAL A 187 13.00 11.75 -2.01
N PRO A 188 13.24 10.61 -1.31
CA PRO A 188 14.59 10.11 -1.14
C PRO A 188 15.22 9.77 -2.49
N ALA A 189 16.54 9.94 -2.62
CA ALA A 189 17.25 9.66 -3.87
C ALA A 189 17.12 8.18 -4.28
N ILE A 190 17.21 7.28 -3.30
CA ILE A 190 16.93 5.86 -3.44
C ILE A 190 15.76 5.50 -2.53
N ALA A 191 14.78 4.77 -3.07
CA ALA A 191 13.67 4.22 -2.30
C ALA A 191 13.72 2.69 -2.34
N ILE A 192 13.49 2.04 -1.20
CA ILE A 192 13.59 0.58 -1.06
C ILE A 192 12.29 0.02 -0.48
N SER A 193 11.82 -1.09 -1.02
CA SER A 193 10.73 -1.87 -0.43
C SER A 193 11.08 -3.35 -0.38
N LEU A 194 10.70 -4.03 0.70
CA LEU A 194 10.81 -5.48 0.84
C LEU A 194 9.47 -6.15 0.59
N SER A 195 9.51 -7.27 -0.14
CA SER A 195 8.37 -8.14 -0.39
C SER A 195 8.73 -9.62 -0.17
N PRO A 196 7.89 -10.41 0.50
CA PRO A 196 6.70 -9.96 1.23
C PRO A 196 7.06 -9.10 2.45
N ALA A 197 6.15 -8.20 2.86
CA ALA A 197 6.34 -7.38 4.06
C ALA A 197 6.31 -8.21 5.36
N ARG A 198 5.66 -9.37 5.32
CA ARG A 198 5.68 -10.39 6.37
C ARG A 198 5.86 -11.76 5.77
N ALA A 199 6.82 -12.51 6.31
CA ALA A 199 7.04 -13.90 5.98
C ALA A 199 6.84 -14.76 7.23
N VAL A 200 6.46 -16.02 7.02
CA VAL A 200 6.34 -17.00 8.10
C VAL A 200 7.22 -18.21 7.80
N ALA A 201 7.67 -18.88 8.87
CA ALA A 201 8.37 -20.14 8.76
C ALA A 201 7.93 -21.10 9.88
N PRO A 202 7.61 -22.38 9.57
CA PRO A 202 7.29 -23.37 10.60
C PRO A 202 8.50 -23.62 11.52
N LEU A 203 8.28 -23.65 12.84
CA LEU A 203 9.35 -23.89 13.82
C LEU A 203 10.01 -25.26 13.64
N ASN A 204 9.25 -26.26 13.22
CA ASN A 204 9.66 -27.65 13.02
C ASN A 204 10.12 -27.95 11.59
N ALA A 205 10.23 -26.95 10.71
CA ALA A 205 10.71 -27.16 9.35
C ALA A 205 12.18 -27.65 9.34
N ALA A 206 12.46 -28.67 8.52
CA ALA A 206 13.81 -29.22 8.36
C ALA A 206 14.81 -28.19 7.80
N SER A 207 14.34 -27.28 6.95
CA SER A 207 15.06 -26.09 6.49
C SER A 207 14.21 -24.86 6.74
N ARG A 208 14.72 -23.94 7.55
CA ARG A 208 14.07 -22.66 7.83
C ARG A 208 14.68 -21.60 6.93
N THR A 209 14.17 -21.54 5.70
CA THR A 209 14.58 -20.54 4.72
C THR A 209 13.40 -19.71 4.27
N VAL A 210 13.57 -18.39 4.24
CA VAL A 210 12.60 -17.46 3.64
C VAL A 210 13.25 -16.71 2.49
N LYS A 211 12.46 -16.43 1.46
CA LYS A 211 12.87 -15.66 0.30
C LYS A 211 12.29 -14.25 0.42
N LEU A 212 13.13 -13.24 0.37
CA LEU A 212 12.72 -11.84 0.28
C LEU A 212 13.22 -11.22 -1.02
N THR A 213 12.42 -10.33 -1.57
CA THR A 213 12.78 -9.51 -2.72
C THR A 213 12.84 -8.05 -2.27
N ALA A 214 13.99 -7.41 -2.48
CA ALA A 214 14.15 -5.99 -2.29
C ALA A 214 14.03 -5.29 -3.65
N GLU A 215 13.05 -4.40 -3.77
CA GLU A 215 12.91 -3.50 -4.92
C GLU A 215 13.59 -2.17 -4.59
N VAL A 216 14.49 -1.72 -5.46
CA VAL A 216 15.21 -0.45 -5.34
C VAL A 216 14.80 0.45 -6.49
N LEU A 217 14.26 1.63 -6.17
CA LEU A 217 13.88 2.68 -7.11
C LEU A 217 14.90 3.82 -7.06
N ASN A 218 15.43 4.19 -8.23
CA ASN A 218 16.26 5.38 -8.39
C ASN A 218 15.40 6.61 -8.71
N ASN A 219 15.48 7.66 -7.89
CA ASN A 219 14.86 8.95 -8.16
C ASN A 219 15.85 9.99 -8.70
N VAL A 220 17.15 9.67 -8.74
CA VAL A 220 18.19 10.57 -9.28
C VAL A 220 18.08 10.61 -10.81
N SER A 221 18.07 11.81 -11.39
CA SER A 221 17.91 11.97 -12.85
C SER A 221 19.08 11.42 -13.68
N GLY A 222 20.26 11.25 -13.08
CA GLY A 222 21.44 10.67 -13.72
C GLY A 222 21.87 9.34 -13.11
N THR A 223 23.12 8.98 -13.35
CA THR A 223 23.69 7.71 -12.89
C THR A 223 23.70 7.62 -11.36
N SER A 224 23.24 6.49 -10.85
CA SER A 224 23.35 6.13 -9.43
C SER A 224 23.85 4.70 -9.32
N GLU A 225 24.94 4.50 -8.59
CA GLU A 225 25.50 3.19 -8.30
C GLU A 225 25.60 2.97 -6.80
N GLY A 226 25.51 1.72 -6.37
CA GLY A 226 25.53 1.40 -4.95
C GLY A 226 25.47 -0.08 -4.65
N THR A 227 25.36 -0.38 -3.37
CA THR A 227 25.21 -1.74 -2.85
C THR A 227 23.94 -1.83 -2.03
N LEU A 228 23.31 -3.00 -2.06
CA LEU A 228 22.10 -3.34 -1.32
C LEU A 228 22.38 -4.56 -0.46
N ARG A 229 22.05 -4.49 0.83
CA ARG A 229 22.21 -5.59 1.79
C ARG A 229 21.00 -5.69 2.71
N LEU A 230 20.86 -6.83 3.37
CA LEU A 230 19.90 -7.01 4.46
C LEU A 230 20.61 -7.00 5.81
N GLU A 231 20.04 -6.28 6.77
CA GLU A 231 20.32 -6.42 8.20
C GLU A 231 19.34 -7.44 8.78
N VAL A 232 19.89 -8.50 9.35
CA VAL A 232 19.15 -9.64 9.91
C VAL A 232 19.57 -9.89 11.36
N PRO A 233 18.75 -10.61 12.15
CA PRO A 233 19.13 -11.06 13.48
C PRO A 233 20.48 -11.81 13.52
N GLU A 234 21.14 -11.76 14.68
CA GLU A 234 22.41 -12.44 14.90
C GLU A 234 22.31 -13.95 14.59
N GLY A 235 23.33 -14.48 13.90
CA GLY A 235 23.42 -15.89 13.52
C GLY A 235 22.65 -16.26 12.25
N TRP A 236 21.80 -15.39 11.71
CA TRP A 236 21.12 -15.64 10.44
C TRP A 236 22.06 -15.42 9.26
N LYS A 237 21.88 -16.20 8.19
CA LYS A 237 22.70 -16.13 6.98
C LYS A 237 21.87 -15.62 5.82
N VAL A 238 22.43 -14.69 5.04
CA VAL A 238 21.79 -14.08 3.87
C VAL A 238 22.58 -14.43 2.62
N THR A 239 21.91 -14.94 1.60
CA THR A 239 22.53 -15.35 0.33
C THR A 239 21.78 -14.71 -0.86
N PRO A 240 22.45 -13.93 -1.72
CA PRO A 240 23.81 -13.40 -1.53
C PRO A 240 23.86 -12.39 -0.37
N ALA A 241 25.04 -12.15 0.20
CA ALA A 241 25.18 -11.19 1.33
C ALA A 241 24.87 -9.74 0.93
N SER A 242 25.07 -9.40 -0.35
CA SER A 242 24.75 -8.09 -0.93
C SER A 242 24.59 -8.19 -2.44
N HIS A 243 23.87 -7.23 -3.02
CA HIS A 243 23.81 -6.97 -4.46
C HIS A 243 24.45 -5.62 -4.80
N ALA A 244 25.12 -5.53 -5.94
CA ALA A 244 25.49 -4.25 -6.53
C ALA A 244 24.38 -3.80 -7.49
N PHE A 245 24.14 -2.50 -7.60
CA PHE A 245 23.21 -1.94 -8.58
C PHE A 245 23.81 -0.71 -9.27
N VAL A 246 23.42 -0.50 -10.52
CA VAL A 246 23.73 0.68 -11.31
C VAL A 246 22.47 1.06 -12.08
N PHE A 247 22.06 2.32 -11.93
CA PHE A 247 20.94 2.91 -12.65
C PHE A 247 21.43 4.11 -13.45
N SER A 248 20.81 4.36 -14.61
CA SER A 248 21.21 5.40 -15.55
C SER A 248 20.33 6.65 -15.52
N ARG A 249 19.08 6.52 -15.03
CA ARG A 249 18.09 7.60 -15.01
C ARG A 249 17.09 7.43 -13.87
N ALA A 250 16.34 8.49 -13.59
CA ALA A 250 15.23 8.45 -12.64
C ALA A 250 14.10 7.54 -13.13
N GLY A 251 13.46 6.85 -12.20
CA GLY A 251 12.36 5.91 -12.45
C GLY A 251 12.81 4.48 -12.74
N GLU A 252 14.11 4.21 -12.88
CA GLU A 252 14.62 2.84 -12.99
C GLU A 252 14.44 2.08 -11.68
N ARG A 253 14.09 0.80 -11.82
CA ARG A 253 13.82 -0.12 -10.72
C ARG A 253 14.66 -1.38 -10.89
N GLY A 254 15.27 -1.84 -9.81
CA GLY A 254 15.95 -3.12 -9.72
C GLY A 254 15.25 -4.01 -8.70
N SER A 255 15.19 -5.31 -8.98
CA SER A 255 14.60 -6.32 -8.09
C SER A 255 15.66 -7.33 -7.70
N PHE A 256 15.91 -7.46 -6.40
CA PHE A 256 17.04 -8.22 -5.85
C PHE A 256 16.54 -9.26 -4.86
N GLY A 257 16.72 -10.54 -5.20
CA GLY A 257 16.34 -11.66 -4.35
C GLY A 257 17.38 -11.98 -3.29
N PHE A 258 16.92 -12.31 -2.09
CA PHE A 258 17.72 -12.76 -0.95
C PHE A 258 17.10 -14.02 -0.34
N ASP A 259 17.90 -15.05 -0.17
CA ASP A 259 17.57 -16.25 0.59
C ASP A 259 18.14 -16.11 2.01
N ILE A 260 17.27 -16.23 3.02
CA ILE A 260 17.64 -16.04 4.42
C ILE A 260 17.49 -17.38 5.14
N SER A 261 18.59 -17.90 5.70
CA SER A 261 18.64 -19.13 6.46
C SER A 261 18.71 -18.85 7.96
N MET A 262 17.80 -19.47 8.71
CA MET A 262 17.54 -19.19 10.12
C MET A 262 17.88 -20.43 10.96
N PRO A 263 19.09 -20.54 11.54
CA PRO A 263 19.46 -21.71 12.33
C PRO A 263 18.63 -21.86 13.61
N ALA A 264 18.22 -20.74 14.21
CA ALA A 264 17.33 -20.69 15.36
C ALA A 264 16.14 -19.78 15.06
N LEU A 265 14.94 -20.23 15.46
CA LEU A 265 13.68 -19.54 15.27
C LEU A 265 12.75 -19.86 16.45
N GLU A 266 12.10 -18.84 16.99
CA GLU A 266 11.12 -18.91 18.07
C GLU A 266 9.78 -18.35 17.58
N ASP A 267 8.69 -18.58 18.33
CA ASP A 267 7.37 -17.98 18.04
C ASP A 267 7.35 -16.49 18.42
N ARG A 268 8.00 -15.67 17.59
CA ARG A 268 8.00 -14.21 17.66
C ARG A 268 8.32 -13.60 16.31
N ASP A 269 8.08 -12.29 16.21
CA ASP A 269 8.46 -11.47 15.07
C ASP A 269 9.96 -11.11 15.11
N TYR A 270 10.63 -11.29 13.97
CA TYR A 270 12.02 -10.90 13.71
C TYR A 270 12.05 -9.83 12.62
N ARG A 271 12.64 -8.67 12.93
CA ARG A 271 12.79 -7.57 11.97
C ARG A 271 13.96 -7.83 11.02
N ILE A 272 13.71 -7.65 9.73
CA ILE A 272 14.72 -7.63 8.66
C ILE A 272 14.63 -6.27 7.97
N GLU A 273 15.76 -5.60 7.78
CA GLU A 273 15.82 -4.28 7.19
C GLU A 273 16.72 -4.28 5.95
N ALA A 274 16.25 -3.73 4.84
CA ALA A 274 17.04 -3.52 3.64
C ALA A 274 17.74 -2.16 3.68
N VAL A 275 19.03 -2.17 3.37
CA VAL A 275 19.87 -0.99 3.38
C VAL A 275 20.56 -0.84 2.03
N ALA A 276 20.28 0.25 1.32
CA ALA A 276 21.02 0.61 0.12
C ALA A 276 22.02 1.72 0.45
N SER A 277 23.26 1.56 -0.01
CA SER A 277 24.33 2.53 0.18
C SER A 277 24.75 3.12 -1.17
N THR A 278 24.64 4.43 -1.32
CA THR A 278 25.11 5.16 -2.51
C THR A 278 25.66 6.53 -2.12
N ALA A 279 26.75 6.96 -2.78
CA ALA A 279 27.41 8.24 -2.55
C ALA A 279 27.68 8.56 -1.06
N GLY A 280 28.09 7.54 -0.27
CA GLY A 280 28.38 7.69 1.16
C GLY A 280 27.15 7.85 2.07
N ARG A 281 25.94 7.59 1.57
CA ARG A 281 24.68 7.66 2.33
C ARG A 281 23.96 6.32 2.32
N GLU A 282 23.32 6.00 3.43
CA GLU A 282 22.43 4.85 3.57
C GLU A 282 20.97 5.27 3.40
N TYR A 283 20.20 4.43 2.73
CA TYR A 283 18.76 4.53 2.53
C TYR A 283 18.12 3.29 3.14
N ARG A 284 17.08 3.52 3.96
CA ARG A 284 16.41 2.50 4.79
C ARG A 284 14.89 2.56 4.67
N GLU A 285 14.41 3.32 3.69
CA GLU A 285 13.00 3.57 3.47
C GLU A 285 12.68 3.60 1.98
N GLY A 286 11.40 3.46 1.68
CA GLY A 286 10.85 3.68 0.35
C GLY A 286 9.43 4.18 0.45
N TYR A 287 8.70 4.08 -0.66
CA TYR A 287 7.31 4.50 -0.71
C TYR A 287 6.54 3.77 -1.80
N SER A 288 5.23 3.64 -1.60
CA SER A 288 4.29 3.28 -2.67
C SER A 288 3.71 4.56 -3.28
N THR A 289 3.71 4.65 -4.60
CA THR A 289 3.07 5.76 -5.31
C THR A 289 1.57 5.55 -5.38
N ILE A 290 0.80 6.44 -4.77
CA ILE A 290 -0.65 6.51 -4.87
C ILE A 290 -0.97 7.55 -5.95
N ARG A 291 -1.48 7.07 -7.08
CA ARG A 291 -1.81 7.92 -8.23
C ARG A 291 -3.20 7.60 -8.75
N HIS A 292 -3.99 8.63 -8.95
CA HIS A 292 -5.27 8.59 -9.64
C HIS A 292 -5.29 9.71 -10.68
N ARG A 293 -6.00 9.52 -11.80
CA ARG A 293 -5.94 10.44 -12.96
C ARG A 293 -6.12 11.91 -12.58
N ASP A 294 -7.10 12.18 -11.72
CA ASP A 294 -7.57 13.53 -11.40
C ASP A 294 -7.10 14.03 -10.01
N LEU A 295 -6.20 13.29 -9.35
CA LEU A 295 -5.70 13.61 -8.01
C LEU A 295 -4.18 13.76 -8.00
N GLU A 296 -3.69 14.64 -7.13
CA GLU A 296 -2.25 14.82 -6.90
C GLU A 296 -1.59 13.50 -6.51
N THR A 297 -0.45 13.17 -7.12
CA THR A 297 0.36 12.01 -6.75
C THR A 297 0.79 12.11 -5.30
N LYS A 298 0.51 11.08 -4.50
CA LYS A 298 0.95 10.97 -3.10
C LYS A 298 1.88 9.78 -2.92
N TYR A 299 2.80 9.92 -1.96
CA TYR A 299 3.78 8.88 -1.63
C TYR A 299 3.48 8.33 -0.23
N LEU A 300 3.17 7.04 -0.16
CA LEU A 300 2.97 6.33 1.10
C LEU A 300 4.31 5.74 1.54
N TYR A 301 5.02 6.48 2.38
CA TYR A 301 6.34 6.08 2.87
C TYR A 301 6.25 4.92 3.87
N ARG A 302 7.23 4.01 3.77
CA ARG A 302 7.41 2.89 4.69
C ARG A 302 8.90 2.62 4.88
N ASP A 303 9.26 2.17 6.07
CA ASP A 303 10.57 1.57 6.29
C ASP A 303 10.76 0.38 5.34
N ALA A 304 11.99 0.16 4.89
CA ALA A 304 12.36 -0.95 4.02
C ALA A 304 12.50 -2.24 4.83
N VAL A 305 11.41 -2.65 5.48
CA VAL A 305 11.39 -3.68 6.51
C VAL A 305 10.46 -4.82 6.14
N ALA A 306 10.91 -6.04 6.40
CA ALA A 306 10.08 -7.22 6.47
C ALA A 306 10.09 -7.78 7.91
N SER A 307 8.97 -8.36 8.34
CA SER A 307 8.95 -9.20 9.55
C SER A 307 8.98 -10.67 9.16
N VAL A 308 9.81 -11.47 9.80
CA VAL A 308 9.73 -12.93 9.73
C VAL A 308 9.19 -13.46 11.04
N ARG A 309 8.13 -14.26 11.00
CA ARG A 309 7.56 -14.87 12.20
C ARG A 309 7.74 -16.39 12.19
N GLY A 310 8.29 -16.92 13.27
CA GLY A 310 8.22 -18.35 13.54
C GLY A 310 6.82 -18.73 13.97
N ILE A 311 6.27 -19.81 13.41
CA ILE A 311 4.95 -20.32 13.79
C ILE A 311 5.09 -21.80 14.14
N ASP A 312 4.60 -22.19 15.32
CA ASP A 312 4.41 -23.59 15.62
C ASP A 312 3.24 -24.12 14.78
N VAL A 313 3.53 -24.64 13.60
CA VAL A 313 2.52 -25.21 12.70
C VAL A 313 3.05 -26.49 12.10
N VAL A 314 2.24 -27.54 12.18
CA VAL A 314 2.43 -28.78 11.47
C VAL A 314 1.59 -28.73 10.21
N VAL A 315 2.20 -29.08 9.09
CA VAL A 315 1.54 -29.17 7.79
C VAL A 315 1.66 -30.60 7.32
N ALA A 316 0.59 -31.19 6.78
CA ALA A 316 0.68 -32.54 6.23
C ALA A 316 1.73 -32.57 5.11
N PRO A 317 2.57 -33.62 5.04
CA PRO A 317 3.71 -33.64 4.13
C PRO A 317 3.25 -33.72 2.67
N ARG A 318 3.88 -32.96 1.76
CA ARG A 318 3.58 -32.99 0.31
C ARG A 318 2.09 -32.75 0.00
N LEU A 319 1.51 -31.72 0.60
CA LEU A 319 0.16 -31.27 0.22
C LEU A 319 0.20 -30.58 -1.14
N LYS A 320 -0.69 -31.01 -2.03
CA LYS A 320 -0.95 -30.37 -3.32
C LYS A 320 -2.33 -29.73 -3.31
N VAL A 321 -2.37 -28.41 -3.42
CA VAL A 321 -3.59 -27.61 -3.31
C VAL A 321 -3.92 -26.94 -4.65
N GLY A 322 -5.10 -27.24 -5.19
CA GLY A 322 -5.68 -26.49 -6.31
C GLY A 322 -6.32 -25.21 -5.77
N TYR A 323 -5.96 -24.06 -6.32
CA TYR A 323 -6.46 -22.77 -5.83
C TYR A 323 -7.17 -21.98 -6.92
N VAL A 324 -8.44 -21.64 -6.73
CA VAL A 324 -9.19 -20.79 -7.67
C VAL A 324 -9.09 -19.34 -7.23
N MET A 325 -8.26 -18.53 -7.90
CA MET A 325 -8.01 -17.13 -7.51
C MET A 325 -9.28 -16.28 -7.44
N GLY A 326 -9.40 -15.52 -6.35
CA GLY A 326 -10.39 -14.45 -6.17
C GLY A 326 -9.78 -13.03 -6.29
N VAL A 327 -10.41 -12.03 -5.66
CA VAL A 327 -9.94 -10.62 -5.72
C VAL A 327 -9.23 -10.20 -4.44
N GLY A 328 -8.02 -9.65 -4.62
CA GLY A 328 -7.22 -9.10 -3.51
C GLY A 328 -6.77 -10.20 -2.55
N ASP A 329 -6.37 -11.35 -3.10
CA ASP A 329 -6.18 -12.58 -2.36
C ASP A 329 -4.72 -13.00 -2.29
N ASP A 330 -4.11 -12.86 -1.12
CA ASP A 330 -2.73 -13.25 -0.83
C ASP A 330 -2.63 -14.62 -0.13
N VAL A 331 -3.75 -15.35 0.04
CA VAL A 331 -3.75 -16.67 0.69
C VAL A 331 -2.83 -17.68 -0.01
N PRO A 332 -2.74 -17.77 -1.36
CA PRO A 332 -1.79 -18.66 -2.03
C PRO A 332 -0.33 -18.41 -1.63
N ALA A 333 0.06 -17.14 -1.45
CA ALA A 333 1.41 -16.80 -1.01
C ALA A 333 1.64 -17.25 0.44
N GLY A 334 0.63 -17.16 1.32
CA GLY A 334 0.68 -17.72 2.67
C GLY A 334 0.82 -19.24 2.68
N LEU A 335 0.10 -19.95 1.81
CA LEU A 335 0.20 -21.40 1.64
C LEU A 335 1.59 -21.83 1.17
N ALA A 336 2.15 -21.14 0.18
CA ALA A 336 3.48 -21.44 -0.31
C ALA A 336 4.57 -21.29 0.78
N GLN A 337 4.41 -20.32 1.69
CA GLN A 337 5.30 -20.14 2.84
C GLN A 337 5.25 -21.30 3.85
N LEU A 338 4.15 -22.05 3.88
CA LEU A 338 4.03 -23.29 4.65
C LEU A 338 4.66 -24.51 3.94
N GLY A 339 5.22 -24.34 2.74
CA GLY A 339 5.75 -25.43 1.93
C GLY A 339 4.67 -26.25 1.22
N VAL A 340 3.44 -25.72 1.09
CA VAL A 340 2.37 -26.34 0.30
C VAL A 340 2.61 -26.10 -1.19
N GLU A 341 2.44 -27.15 -2.01
CA GLU A 341 2.46 -27.01 -3.47
C GLU A 341 1.12 -26.43 -3.92
N VAL A 342 1.10 -25.16 -4.32
CA VAL A 342 -0.12 -24.47 -4.76
C VAL A 342 -0.16 -24.39 -6.29
N HIS A 343 -1.21 -24.94 -6.89
CA HIS A 343 -1.48 -24.83 -8.31
C HIS A 343 -2.68 -23.89 -8.54
N LEU A 344 -2.46 -22.77 -9.23
CA LEU A 344 -3.54 -21.85 -9.56
C LEU A 344 -4.40 -22.43 -10.68
N LEU A 345 -5.66 -22.74 -10.37
CA LEU A 345 -6.61 -23.33 -11.30
C LEU A 345 -7.15 -22.29 -12.29
N THR A 346 -6.89 -22.55 -13.56
CA THR A 346 -7.37 -21.77 -14.70
C THR A 346 -8.78 -22.17 -15.09
N GLU A 347 -9.40 -21.41 -15.99
CA GLU A 347 -10.67 -21.80 -16.62
C GLU A 347 -10.58 -23.18 -17.28
N GLY A 348 -9.48 -23.48 -17.98
CA GLY A 348 -9.28 -24.78 -18.63
C GLY A 348 -9.22 -25.94 -17.62
N ASP A 349 -8.54 -25.74 -16.50
CA ASP A 349 -8.50 -26.74 -15.42
C ASP A 349 -9.90 -27.01 -14.86
N LEU A 350 -10.66 -25.94 -14.60
CA LEU A 350 -12.03 -26.01 -14.11
C LEU A 350 -13.00 -26.60 -15.14
N ALA A 351 -12.78 -26.39 -16.43
CA ALA A 351 -13.64 -26.90 -17.50
C ALA A 351 -13.41 -28.39 -17.77
N THR A 352 -12.15 -28.81 -17.93
CA THR A 352 -11.81 -30.16 -18.41
C THR A 352 -10.62 -30.81 -17.72
N GLY A 353 -9.83 -30.08 -16.92
CA GLY A 353 -8.64 -30.61 -16.25
C GLY A 353 -8.93 -31.66 -15.18
N ASP A 354 -7.97 -32.56 -14.92
CA ASP A 354 -8.09 -33.57 -13.86
C ASP A 354 -7.89 -32.94 -12.47
N LEU A 355 -8.93 -32.99 -11.65
CA LEU A 355 -8.94 -32.44 -10.29
C LEU A 355 -8.51 -33.47 -9.23
N GLY A 356 -8.49 -34.77 -9.57
CA GLY A 356 -8.14 -35.86 -8.66
C GLY A 356 -6.76 -35.77 -8.00
N PRO A 357 -5.72 -35.22 -8.65
CA PRO A 357 -4.39 -35.11 -8.04
C PRO A 357 -4.27 -34.12 -6.86
N PHE A 358 -5.28 -33.30 -6.59
CA PHE A 358 -5.24 -32.32 -5.50
C PHE A 358 -5.72 -32.93 -4.18
N ASP A 359 -4.93 -32.80 -3.12
CA ASP A 359 -5.33 -33.19 -1.75
C ASP A 359 -6.46 -32.29 -1.23
N ALA A 360 -6.47 -31.02 -1.66
CA ALA A 360 -7.55 -30.09 -1.40
C ALA A 360 -7.69 -29.09 -2.55
N ILE A 361 -8.91 -28.63 -2.78
CA ILE A 361 -9.19 -27.47 -3.64
C ILE A 361 -9.75 -26.35 -2.77
N MET A 362 -9.22 -25.14 -2.91
CA MET A 362 -9.69 -23.96 -2.21
C MET A 362 -10.09 -22.89 -3.22
N THR A 363 -11.30 -22.34 -3.09
CA THR A 363 -11.66 -21.12 -3.83
C THR A 363 -11.19 -19.92 -3.05
N GLY A 364 -10.73 -18.88 -3.73
CA GLY A 364 -10.29 -17.64 -3.11
C GLY A 364 -11.41 -16.71 -2.68
N THR A 365 -11.00 -15.67 -1.98
CA THR A 365 -11.82 -14.58 -1.44
C THR A 365 -12.61 -13.92 -2.56
N ARG A 366 -13.95 -13.99 -2.46
CA ARG A 366 -14.90 -13.47 -3.46
C ARG A 366 -14.66 -14.02 -4.87
N ALA A 367 -14.11 -15.23 -5.01
CA ALA A 367 -13.90 -15.85 -6.32
C ALA A 367 -15.21 -15.92 -7.13
N TYR A 368 -16.35 -16.25 -6.50
CA TYR A 368 -17.65 -16.31 -7.18
C TYR A 368 -18.16 -14.95 -7.68
N ALA A 369 -17.63 -13.84 -7.16
CA ALA A 369 -18.00 -12.50 -7.61
C ALA A 369 -17.31 -12.12 -8.93
N VAL A 370 -16.16 -12.70 -9.23
CA VAL A 370 -15.32 -12.30 -10.39
C VAL A 370 -14.98 -13.41 -11.37
N ARG A 371 -15.27 -14.68 -11.04
CA ARG A 371 -15.00 -15.85 -11.88
C ARG A 371 -16.31 -16.47 -12.38
N GLU A 372 -16.69 -16.13 -13.61
CA GLU A 372 -17.86 -16.73 -14.26
C GLU A 372 -17.65 -18.21 -14.61
N ASP A 373 -16.42 -18.57 -14.97
CA ASP A 373 -15.99 -19.94 -15.19
C ASP A 373 -16.12 -20.81 -13.93
N LEU A 374 -15.79 -20.28 -12.75
CA LEU A 374 -16.00 -20.98 -11.47
C LEU A 374 -17.48 -21.32 -11.25
N LYS A 375 -18.38 -20.36 -11.48
CA LYS A 375 -19.84 -20.58 -11.38
C LYS A 375 -20.29 -21.62 -12.40
N THR A 376 -19.85 -21.47 -13.65
CA THR A 376 -20.20 -22.35 -14.77
C THR A 376 -19.80 -23.80 -14.52
N TYR A 377 -18.59 -24.04 -14.00
CA TYR A 377 -18.03 -25.38 -13.81
C TYR A 377 -18.09 -25.89 -12.36
N ASN A 378 -18.82 -25.22 -11.47
CA ASN A 378 -18.87 -25.58 -10.05
C ASN A 378 -19.30 -27.04 -9.81
N ARG A 379 -20.13 -27.61 -10.69
CA ARG A 379 -20.54 -29.01 -10.57
C ARG A 379 -19.35 -29.97 -10.52
N ARG A 380 -18.28 -29.69 -11.27
CA ARG A 380 -17.06 -30.52 -11.27
C ARG A 380 -16.33 -30.47 -9.93
N LEU A 381 -16.39 -29.35 -9.21
CA LEU A 381 -15.86 -29.25 -7.85
C LEU A 381 -16.67 -30.10 -6.87
N LEU A 382 -18.00 -30.10 -6.99
CA LEU A 382 -18.87 -30.97 -6.17
C LEU A 382 -18.67 -32.46 -6.51
N ASP A 383 -18.46 -32.79 -7.79
CA ASP A 383 -18.13 -34.16 -8.21
C ASP A 383 -16.78 -34.60 -7.62
N TYR A 384 -15.75 -33.75 -7.65
CA TYR A 384 -14.47 -33.98 -6.96
C TYR A 384 -14.67 -34.28 -5.47
N VAL A 385 -15.49 -33.51 -4.76
CA VAL A 385 -15.80 -33.79 -3.35
C VAL A 385 -16.51 -35.14 -3.20
N ARG A 386 -17.54 -35.40 -4.00
CA ARG A 386 -18.30 -36.66 -3.94
C ARG A 386 -17.39 -37.88 -4.09
N ASP A 387 -16.41 -37.78 -4.98
CA ASP A 387 -15.49 -38.87 -5.31
C ASP A 387 -14.36 -39.03 -4.29
N GLY A 388 -14.31 -38.16 -3.29
CA GLY A 388 -13.42 -38.27 -2.14
C GLY A 388 -12.42 -37.15 -2.03
N GLY A 389 -12.63 -35.98 -2.64
CA GLY A 389 -11.82 -34.78 -2.50
C GLY A 389 -12.23 -33.85 -1.34
N ASN A 390 -11.40 -32.85 -1.04
CA ASN A 390 -11.66 -31.84 0.00
C ASN A 390 -11.78 -30.44 -0.61
N LEU A 391 -12.98 -29.84 -0.56
CA LEU A 391 -13.24 -28.51 -1.10
C LEU A 391 -13.46 -27.50 0.02
N ILE A 392 -12.74 -26.39 -0.04
CA ILE A 392 -12.86 -25.25 0.88
C ILE A 392 -13.31 -24.02 0.08
N VAL A 393 -14.52 -23.54 0.34
CA VAL A 393 -15.04 -22.31 -0.26
C VAL A 393 -14.74 -21.13 0.68
N LEU A 394 -13.68 -20.38 0.37
CA LEU A 394 -13.23 -19.25 1.21
C LEU A 394 -14.03 -17.98 0.92
N TYR A 395 -14.64 -17.41 1.95
CA TYR A 395 -15.04 -16.00 2.06
C TYR A 395 -15.69 -15.44 0.77
N ASN A 396 -16.94 -15.81 0.51
CA ASN A 396 -17.68 -15.34 -0.65
C ASN A 396 -18.89 -14.49 -0.28
N THR A 397 -19.17 -13.51 -1.14
CA THR A 397 -20.36 -12.64 -1.11
C THR A 397 -21.54 -13.33 -1.82
N GLN A 398 -22.64 -12.61 -2.00
CA GLN A 398 -23.94 -13.16 -2.42
C GLN A 398 -23.99 -13.67 -3.85
N GLU A 399 -22.95 -13.45 -4.66
CA GLU A 399 -22.77 -14.12 -5.95
C GLU A 399 -22.54 -15.62 -5.78
N PHE A 400 -22.08 -16.05 -4.60
CA PHE A 400 -22.17 -17.44 -4.17
C PHE A 400 -23.60 -17.72 -3.66
N VAL A 401 -24.36 -18.50 -4.42
CA VAL A 401 -25.71 -18.95 -4.05
C VAL A 401 -25.62 -20.39 -3.51
N PRO A 402 -25.83 -20.64 -2.21
CA PRO A 402 -25.66 -21.97 -1.62
C PRO A 402 -26.46 -23.06 -2.34
N ASP A 403 -27.73 -22.80 -2.68
CA ASP A 403 -28.59 -23.78 -3.35
C ASP A 403 -28.12 -24.18 -4.76
N LEU A 404 -27.24 -23.39 -5.39
CA LEU A 404 -26.66 -23.68 -6.69
C LEU A 404 -25.23 -24.22 -6.58
N HIS A 405 -24.48 -23.74 -5.59
CA HIS A 405 -23.03 -23.91 -5.56
C HIS A 405 -22.53 -24.81 -4.43
N ALA A 406 -23.35 -25.09 -3.40
CA ALA A 406 -23.03 -25.96 -2.29
C ALA A 406 -23.66 -27.35 -2.46
N PRO A 407 -23.16 -28.40 -1.78
CA PRO A 407 -23.71 -29.75 -1.89
C PRO A 407 -25.12 -29.90 -1.29
N TYR A 408 -25.47 -29.09 -0.30
CA TYR A 408 -26.76 -29.12 0.38
C TYR A 408 -27.33 -27.70 0.55
N PRO A 409 -28.66 -27.55 0.73
CA PRO A 409 -29.29 -26.24 0.81
C PRO A 409 -28.78 -25.36 1.96
N GLY A 410 -28.85 -24.05 1.75
CA GLY A 410 -28.47 -23.06 2.75
C GLY A 410 -28.82 -21.63 2.34
N ALA A 411 -28.67 -20.68 3.26
CA ALA A 411 -29.05 -19.30 3.05
C ALA A 411 -27.90 -18.34 3.37
N LEU A 412 -27.40 -17.67 2.34
CA LEU A 412 -26.50 -16.52 2.44
C LEU A 412 -27.26 -15.25 2.05
N PRO A 413 -27.80 -14.47 3.00
CA PRO A 413 -28.60 -13.31 2.67
C PRO A 413 -27.74 -12.10 2.23
N ARG A 414 -28.39 -11.12 1.61
CA ARG A 414 -27.76 -9.81 1.30
C ARG A 414 -27.36 -9.04 2.55
N THR A 415 -28.06 -9.26 3.65
CA THR A 415 -27.82 -8.71 4.98
C THR A 415 -27.08 -9.71 5.88
N ALA A 416 -26.19 -10.52 5.30
CA ALA A 416 -25.44 -11.51 6.07
C ALA A 416 -24.60 -10.82 7.16
N GLU A 417 -24.64 -11.41 8.35
CA GLU A 417 -23.92 -10.95 9.53
C GLU A 417 -22.40 -11.02 9.33
N GLU A 418 -21.71 -10.21 10.11
CA GLU A 418 -20.25 -10.19 10.26
C GLU A 418 -19.84 -9.97 11.70
N VAL A 419 -18.58 -10.26 11.99
CA VAL A 419 -17.96 -10.12 13.32
C VAL A 419 -16.63 -9.41 13.11
N SER A 420 -16.61 -8.13 13.48
CA SER A 420 -15.55 -7.17 13.20
C SER A 420 -14.69 -6.85 14.42
N GLU A 421 -15.16 -7.09 15.65
CA GLU A 421 -14.34 -6.87 16.84
C GLU A 421 -13.19 -7.90 16.86
N GLU A 422 -11.95 -7.40 16.90
CA GLU A 422 -10.74 -8.25 16.85
C GLU A 422 -10.64 -9.19 18.06
N ASP A 423 -11.17 -8.77 19.20
CA ASP A 423 -11.25 -9.51 20.45
C ASP A 423 -12.57 -10.26 20.64
N SER A 424 -13.42 -10.34 19.60
CA SER A 424 -14.70 -11.06 19.65
C SER A 424 -14.50 -12.49 20.17
N PRO A 425 -15.36 -12.95 21.11
CA PRO A 425 -15.32 -14.30 21.65
C PRO A 425 -15.44 -15.36 20.54
N VAL A 426 -14.75 -16.48 20.73
CA VAL A 426 -14.90 -17.66 19.89
C VAL A 426 -15.26 -18.85 20.77
N GLU A 427 -16.27 -19.61 20.37
CA GLU A 427 -16.68 -20.86 21.02
C GLU A 427 -16.41 -22.04 20.09
N ILE A 428 -15.69 -23.05 20.58
CA ILE A 428 -15.44 -24.29 19.84
C ILE A 428 -16.56 -25.27 20.14
N LEU A 429 -17.44 -25.50 19.16
CA LEU A 429 -18.66 -26.32 19.33
C LEU A 429 -18.39 -27.81 19.18
N VAL A 430 -17.34 -28.19 18.43
CA VAL A 430 -16.99 -29.59 18.12
C VAL A 430 -15.51 -29.89 18.41
N PRO A 431 -15.06 -29.78 19.67
CA PRO A 431 -13.63 -29.83 20.01
C PRO A 431 -12.90 -31.13 19.64
N GLY A 432 -13.63 -32.23 19.45
CA GLY A 432 -13.08 -33.52 18.99
C GLY A 432 -13.03 -33.70 17.46
N HIS A 433 -13.51 -32.73 16.68
CA HIS A 433 -13.53 -32.83 15.23
C HIS A 433 -12.10 -32.68 14.64
N PRO A 434 -11.73 -33.43 13.58
CA PRO A 434 -10.38 -33.39 13.00
C PRO A 434 -9.85 -32.00 12.66
N VAL A 435 -10.73 -31.08 12.26
CA VAL A 435 -10.39 -29.66 12.00
C VAL A 435 -9.72 -28.95 13.19
N PHE A 436 -9.93 -29.43 14.42
CA PHE A 436 -9.32 -28.88 15.65
C PHE A 436 -8.26 -29.79 16.27
N THR A 437 -8.11 -31.03 15.81
CA THR A 437 -7.21 -31.99 16.47
C THR A 437 -6.01 -32.37 15.63
N THR A 438 -6.08 -32.26 14.29
CA THR A 438 -5.05 -32.80 13.38
C THR A 438 -4.82 -31.92 12.15
N PRO A 439 -3.56 -31.71 11.73
CA PRO A 439 -2.33 -32.12 12.42
C PRO A 439 -1.98 -31.22 13.62
N ASN A 440 -2.64 -30.07 13.76
CA ASN A 440 -2.45 -29.17 14.89
C ASN A 440 -3.61 -29.32 15.88
N ARG A 441 -3.29 -29.34 17.18
CA ARG A 441 -4.29 -29.15 18.22
C ARG A 441 -4.63 -27.68 18.34
N ILE A 442 -5.87 -27.34 18.00
CA ILE A 442 -6.41 -25.99 18.02
C ILE A 442 -7.14 -25.76 19.35
N THR A 443 -6.93 -24.59 19.92
CA THR A 443 -7.53 -24.14 21.17
C THR A 443 -8.00 -22.70 21.01
N GLN A 444 -8.55 -22.13 22.08
CA GLN A 444 -8.92 -20.72 22.11
C GLN A 444 -7.73 -19.77 21.80
N ALA A 445 -6.50 -20.18 22.12
CA ALA A 445 -5.31 -19.39 21.85
C ALA A 445 -5.07 -19.14 20.34
N ASP A 446 -5.52 -20.04 19.46
CA ASP A 446 -5.40 -19.89 18.01
C ASP A 446 -6.30 -18.77 17.43
N PHE A 447 -7.20 -18.24 18.25
CA PHE A 447 -8.01 -17.07 17.91
C PHE A 447 -7.46 -15.78 18.52
N ALA A 448 -6.32 -15.80 19.23
CA ALA A 448 -5.70 -14.57 19.73
C ALA A 448 -4.97 -13.81 18.61
N GLY A 449 -4.96 -12.48 18.70
CA GLY A 449 -4.18 -11.60 17.81
C GLY A 449 -4.64 -11.56 16.34
N TRP A 450 -5.89 -11.97 16.07
CA TRP A 450 -6.51 -11.73 14.77
C TRP A 450 -6.72 -10.23 14.58
N VAL A 451 -6.63 -9.78 13.33
CA VAL A 451 -6.66 -8.36 12.96
C VAL A 451 -7.83 -8.06 12.04
N GLU A 452 -8.32 -6.82 12.08
CA GLU A 452 -9.42 -6.23 11.31
C GLU A 452 -10.80 -6.83 11.57
N GLN A 453 -10.96 -8.16 11.56
CA GLN A 453 -12.22 -8.87 11.78
C GLN A 453 -12.03 -10.38 11.97
N ARG A 454 -13.01 -11.05 12.57
CA ARG A 454 -13.11 -12.52 12.60
C ARG A 454 -13.57 -13.07 11.26
N GLY A 455 -14.67 -12.55 10.73
CA GLY A 455 -15.31 -13.07 9.53
C GLY A 455 -16.52 -12.24 9.13
N SER A 456 -17.01 -12.47 7.92
CA SER A 456 -18.21 -11.83 7.37
C SER A 456 -18.93 -12.83 6.48
N LYS A 457 -20.16 -12.50 6.06
CA LYS A 457 -20.95 -13.31 5.12
C LYS A 457 -21.40 -14.63 5.75
N PHE A 458 -21.81 -14.57 7.01
CA PHE A 458 -22.27 -15.76 7.71
C PHE A 458 -23.65 -16.20 7.20
N TRP A 459 -23.80 -17.50 6.97
CA TRP A 459 -25.09 -18.06 6.57
C TRP A 459 -26.09 -17.93 7.73
N THR A 460 -27.36 -17.71 7.40
CA THR A 460 -28.43 -17.63 8.41
C THR A 460 -29.23 -18.92 8.55
N ALA A 461 -29.12 -19.83 7.58
CA ALA A 461 -29.71 -21.16 7.63
C ALA A 461 -28.88 -22.15 6.81
N TRP A 462 -28.91 -23.42 7.19
CA TRP A 462 -28.24 -24.51 6.49
C TRP A 462 -28.94 -25.83 6.78
N ASP A 463 -28.80 -26.78 5.85
CA ASP A 463 -29.25 -28.15 6.02
C ASP A 463 -28.56 -28.84 7.22
N SER A 464 -29.26 -29.74 7.92
CA SER A 464 -28.75 -30.46 9.10
C SER A 464 -27.51 -31.33 8.85
N ARG A 465 -27.15 -31.57 7.59
CA ARG A 465 -25.90 -32.25 7.20
C ARG A 465 -24.67 -31.38 7.37
N TYR A 466 -24.82 -30.07 7.53
CA TYR A 466 -23.75 -29.18 7.91
C TYR A 466 -23.57 -29.15 9.43
N THR A 467 -22.33 -29.35 9.85
CA THR A 467 -21.86 -29.17 11.21
C THR A 467 -21.17 -27.80 11.32
N PRO A 468 -21.68 -26.86 12.13
CA PRO A 468 -20.99 -25.60 12.42
C PRO A 468 -19.88 -25.83 13.46
N PRO A 469 -18.60 -25.61 13.13
CA PRO A 469 -17.52 -25.93 14.08
C PRO A 469 -17.31 -24.88 15.18
N LEU A 470 -17.69 -23.63 14.92
CA LEU A 470 -17.47 -22.48 15.82
C LEU A 470 -18.73 -21.61 15.95
N ALA A 471 -18.83 -20.90 17.06
CA ALA A 471 -19.65 -19.70 17.19
C ALA A 471 -18.78 -18.46 17.52
N THR A 472 -19.14 -17.28 17.02
CA THR A 472 -18.49 -16.00 17.36
C THR A 472 -19.48 -14.84 17.18
N TRP A 473 -19.30 -13.73 17.89
CA TRP A 473 -20.21 -12.58 17.85
C TRP A 473 -19.54 -11.32 18.39
N ASP A 474 -19.92 -10.17 17.84
CA ASP A 474 -19.55 -8.86 18.37
C ASP A 474 -20.42 -8.48 19.58
N THR A 475 -20.00 -7.45 20.31
CA THR A 475 -20.74 -6.90 21.45
C THR A 475 -22.17 -6.51 21.05
N GLY A 476 -23.15 -7.15 21.69
CA GLY A 476 -24.58 -6.92 21.43
C GLY A 476 -25.16 -7.72 20.26
N GLN A 477 -24.36 -8.52 19.56
CA GLN A 477 -24.80 -9.45 18.52
C GLN A 477 -25.12 -10.83 19.11
N ALA A 478 -26.06 -11.56 18.49
CA ALA A 478 -26.29 -12.96 18.83
C ALA A 478 -25.14 -13.86 18.32
N PRO A 479 -24.83 -14.99 19.00
CA PRO A 479 -23.83 -15.95 18.54
C PRO A 479 -24.04 -16.41 17.09
N GLN A 480 -23.04 -16.20 16.25
CA GLN A 480 -23.10 -16.58 14.84
C GLN A 480 -22.36 -17.89 14.57
N GLN A 481 -23.05 -18.84 13.94
CA GLN A 481 -22.52 -20.19 13.63
C GLN A 481 -22.35 -20.45 12.12
N GLY A 482 -22.92 -19.60 11.26
CA GLY A 482 -22.89 -19.77 9.81
C GLY A 482 -21.58 -19.34 9.13
N GLY A 483 -20.56 -18.93 9.90
CA GLY A 483 -19.27 -18.49 9.38
C GLY A 483 -18.31 -19.63 9.03
N TRP A 484 -18.54 -20.82 9.58
CA TRP A 484 -17.82 -22.03 9.19
C TRP A 484 -18.82 -23.18 9.21
N LEU A 485 -19.04 -23.79 8.06
CA LEU A 485 -19.93 -24.94 7.91
C LEU A 485 -19.18 -26.08 7.24
N HIS A 486 -19.14 -27.24 7.90
CA HIS A 486 -18.49 -28.44 7.40
C HIS A 486 -19.50 -29.53 7.12
N ALA A 487 -19.38 -30.23 5.99
CA ALA A 487 -20.21 -31.40 5.69
C ALA A 487 -19.43 -32.47 4.93
N ARG A 488 -19.85 -33.72 5.11
CA ARG A 488 -19.46 -34.80 4.21
C ARG A 488 -20.37 -34.80 2.98
N TYR A 489 -19.79 -34.96 1.80
CA TYR A 489 -20.53 -35.13 0.55
C TYR A 489 -19.91 -36.27 -0.24
N GLY A 490 -20.67 -37.35 -0.45
CA GLY A 490 -20.11 -38.61 -0.93
C GLY A 490 -19.01 -39.12 0.00
N LYS A 491 -17.81 -39.32 -0.55
CA LYS A 491 -16.63 -39.81 0.17
C LYS A 491 -15.75 -38.70 0.72
N GLY A 492 -15.98 -37.45 0.33
CA GLY A 492 -15.11 -36.33 0.63
C GLY A 492 -15.69 -35.31 1.59
N HIS A 493 -15.03 -34.17 1.63
CA HIS A 493 -15.27 -33.08 2.59
C HIS A 493 -15.59 -31.78 1.86
N TYR A 494 -16.63 -31.10 2.30
CA TYR A 494 -16.97 -29.75 1.87
C TYR A 494 -16.93 -28.81 3.07
N THR A 495 -16.27 -27.67 2.91
CA THR A 495 -16.21 -26.63 3.93
C THR A 495 -16.56 -25.28 3.32
N TYR A 496 -17.60 -24.62 3.81
CA TYR A 496 -17.78 -23.18 3.64
C TYR A 496 -17.04 -22.47 4.79
N PHE A 497 -16.16 -21.53 4.46
CA PHE A 497 -15.28 -20.88 5.42
C PHE A 497 -15.25 -19.37 5.21
N ALA A 498 -15.98 -18.63 6.04
CA ALA A 498 -16.17 -17.18 5.94
C ALA A 498 -15.33 -16.38 6.95
N TYR A 499 -14.43 -17.05 7.68
CA TYR A 499 -13.43 -16.38 8.51
C TYR A 499 -12.31 -15.78 7.64
N ALA A 500 -11.76 -14.66 8.10
CA ALA A 500 -10.99 -13.74 7.28
C ALA A 500 -9.51 -14.13 7.07
N PHE A 501 -9.21 -15.34 6.57
CA PHE A 501 -7.82 -15.76 6.30
C PHE A 501 -7.05 -14.78 5.41
N HIS A 502 -7.70 -14.18 4.42
CA HIS A 502 -7.10 -13.15 3.56
C HIS A 502 -6.65 -11.89 4.33
N ARG A 503 -7.14 -11.67 5.55
CA ARG A 503 -6.66 -10.64 6.48
C ARG A 503 -5.66 -11.18 7.48
N GLN A 504 -5.75 -12.44 7.88
CA GLN A 504 -4.88 -12.98 8.93
C GLN A 504 -3.50 -13.43 8.42
N LEU A 505 -3.46 -14.11 7.26
CA LEU A 505 -2.22 -14.66 6.73
C LEU A 505 -1.22 -13.56 6.33
N PRO A 506 -1.61 -12.46 5.64
CA PRO A 506 -0.66 -11.39 5.32
C PRO A 506 -0.06 -10.72 6.55
N TYR A 507 -0.68 -10.86 7.72
CA TYR A 507 -0.19 -10.34 9.00
C TYR A 507 0.57 -11.38 9.84
N GLY A 508 0.70 -12.62 9.37
CA GLY A 508 1.48 -13.65 10.06
C GLY A 508 0.79 -14.22 11.29
N VAL A 509 -0.55 -14.14 11.40
CA VAL A 509 -1.29 -14.58 12.61
C VAL A 509 -1.19 -16.10 12.81
N PRO A 510 -0.51 -16.59 13.86
CA PRO A 510 -0.16 -18.01 14.02
C PRO A 510 -1.33 -18.99 13.92
N GLY A 511 -2.41 -18.70 14.65
CA GLY A 511 -3.56 -19.61 14.71
C GLY A 511 -4.33 -19.72 13.39
N ALA A 512 -4.30 -18.67 12.55
CA ALA A 512 -4.87 -18.75 11.20
C ALA A 512 -4.12 -19.75 10.32
N TYR A 513 -2.78 -19.79 10.41
CA TYR A 513 -1.96 -20.77 9.69
C TYR A 513 -2.21 -22.20 10.20
N ARG A 514 -2.34 -22.40 11.51
CA ARG A 514 -2.65 -23.71 12.11
C ARG A 514 -4.03 -24.24 11.69
N LEU A 515 -5.05 -23.38 11.73
CA LEU A 515 -6.41 -23.69 11.26
C LEU A 515 -6.42 -24.04 9.78
N LEU A 516 -5.73 -23.25 8.95
CA LEU A 516 -5.63 -23.51 7.52
C LEU A 516 -4.93 -24.83 7.23
N ALA A 517 -3.83 -25.13 7.92
CA ALA A 517 -3.13 -26.41 7.79
C ALA A 517 -4.04 -27.61 8.13
N ASN A 518 -4.86 -27.51 9.17
CA ASN A 518 -5.85 -28.54 9.51
C ASN A 518 -6.93 -28.69 8.43
N LEU A 519 -7.49 -27.59 7.94
CA LEU A 519 -8.52 -27.62 6.90
C LEU A 519 -8.02 -28.30 5.62
N LEU A 520 -6.79 -28.01 5.20
CA LEU A 520 -6.20 -28.62 4.00
C LEU A 520 -5.89 -30.10 4.18
N SER A 521 -5.63 -30.54 5.42
CA SER A 521 -5.19 -31.90 5.73
C SER A 521 -6.33 -32.88 5.98
N LEU A 522 -7.60 -32.49 5.86
CA LEU A 522 -8.76 -33.31 6.25
C LEU A 522 -8.86 -34.69 5.57
N GLN A 523 -8.18 -34.88 4.45
CA GLN A 523 -8.17 -36.15 3.72
C GLN A 523 -7.11 -37.14 4.19
N ARG A 524 -6.18 -36.69 5.04
CA ARG A 524 -4.91 -37.36 5.31
C ARG A 524 -4.80 -37.91 6.72
#